data_AF-A0A5N8XZD0-F1
#
_entry.id   AF-A0A5N8XZD0-F1
#
_cell.length_a   1.000
_cell.length_b   1.000
_cell.length_c   1.000
_cell.angle_alpha   90.00
_cell.angle_beta   90.00
_cell.angle_gamma   90.00
#
_symmetry.space_group_name_H-M   'P 1'
#
loop_
_entity.id
_entity.type
_entity.pdbx_description
1 polymer ?
#
loop_
_entity_poly.entity_id
_entity_poly.type
_entity_poly.pdbx_seq_one_letter_code
_entity_poly.pdbx_strand_id
1 'polypeptide(L)'
;MCVACAVKAGEARVVTLGQTYDSTVEDVWDACTNPERIPRWFLPVSGELRLGGRYQLQGNAGGTIERCEPPRGFGATWEYDGNVSWIELRLAEVGGGPGEGGPDDGGVHGSGRGRGCGRGCG
;
A
#
# COMPACT_ATOMS: atom_id res chain seq x y z
N MET A 1 5.16 10.23 -3.25
CA MET A 1 5.12 8.82 -2.86
C MET A 1 5.65 7.98 -4.02
N CYS A 2 6.41 6.92 -3.72
CA CYS A 2 7.08 6.10 -4.73
C CYS A 2 6.64 4.65 -4.52
N VAL A 3 5.60 4.23 -5.23
CA VAL A 3 5.34 2.80 -5.39
C VAL A 3 6.43 2.29 -6.33
N ALA A 4 7.11 1.23 -5.91
CA ALA A 4 8.10 0.57 -6.74
C ALA A 4 8.07 -0.90 -6.40
N CYS A 5 7.79 -1.72 -7.41
CA CYS A 5 7.85 -3.16 -7.31
C CYS A 5 9.26 -3.57 -7.73
N ALA A 6 9.97 -4.38 -6.94
CA ALA A 6 11.25 -4.97 -7.36
C ALA A 6 11.35 -6.44 -6.93
N VAL A 7 11.79 -7.30 -7.85
CA VAL A 7 11.94 -8.76 -7.67
C VAL A 7 13.39 -9.17 -7.97
N LYS A 8 13.85 -10.29 -7.39
CA LYS A 8 15.23 -10.83 -7.53
C LYS A 8 15.53 -11.31 -8.96
N ALA A 9 16.80 -11.22 -9.36
CA ALA A 9 17.27 -11.31 -10.75
C ALA A 9 17.26 -12.71 -11.39
N GLY A 10 16.67 -12.76 -12.60
CA GLY A 10 16.69 -13.85 -13.60
C GLY A 10 15.46 -13.72 -14.49
N GLU A 11 15.61 -13.33 -15.77
CA GLU A 11 14.59 -12.99 -16.82
C GLU A 11 13.25 -12.34 -16.37
N ALA A 12 13.12 -11.90 -15.12
CA ALA A 12 11.95 -11.26 -14.58
C ALA A 12 11.93 -9.81 -15.07
N ARG A 13 10.85 -9.44 -15.75
CA ARG A 13 10.57 -8.06 -16.09
C ARG A 13 9.91 -7.41 -14.88
N VAL A 14 10.51 -6.31 -14.43
CA VAL A 14 10.00 -5.53 -13.30
C VAL A 14 9.29 -4.30 -13.85
N VAL A 15 8.06 -4.08 -13.42
CA VAL A 15 7.30 -2.86 -13.70
C VAL A 15 7.18 -2.07 -12.40
N THR A 16 7.60 -0.80 -12.44
CA THR A 16 7.49 0.13 -11.32
C THR A 16 6.59 1.29 -11.72
N LEU A 17 5.61 1.61 -10.88
CA LEU A 17 4.74 2.77 -11.00
C LEU A 17 4.81 3.53 -9.68
N GLY A 18 5.13 4.83 -9.66
CA GLY A 18 5.11 5.65 -8.44
C GLY A 18 4.24 6.89 -8.62
N GLN A 19 3.51 7.29 -7.56
CA GLN A 19 2.55 8.40 -7.56
C GLN A 19 2.60 9.15 -6.23
N THR A 20 2.43 10.48 -6.24
CA THR A 20 2.31 11.29 -5.02
C THR A 20 0.85 11.65 -4.78
N TYR A 21 0.42 11.54 -3.52
CA TYR A 21 -0.92 11.91 -3.07
C TYR A 21 -0.82 13.01 -2.03
N ASP A 22 -1.79 13.92 -2.04
CA ASP A 22 -2.02 14.89 -0.96
C ASP A 22 -2.77 14.18 0.18
N SER A 23 -2.11 13.22 0.82
CA SER A 23 -2.62 12.45 1.96
C SER A 23 -1.45 11.92 2.79
N THR A 24 -1.71 11.49 4.03
CA THR A 24 -0.69 10.94 4.93
C THR A 24 -0.33 9.51 4.55
N VAL A 25 0.86 9.05 4.94
CA VAL A 25 1.26 7.65 4.74
C VAL A 25 0.27 6.69 5.41
N GLU A 26 -0.28 7.02 6.58
CA GLU A 26 -1.25 6.17 7.28
C GLU A 26 -2.57 6.02 6.52
N ASP A 27 -3.09 7.09 5.92
CA ASP A 27 -4.33 7.01 5.14
C ASP A 27 -4.14 6.20 3.86
N VAL A 28 -3.01 6.39 3.17
CA VAL A 28 -2.70 5.59 1.97
C VAL A 28 -2.43 4.13 2.34
N TRP A 29 -1.76 3.88 3.47
CA TRP A 29 -1.57 2.53 4.00
C TRP A 29 -2.89 1.83 4.25
N ASP A 30 -3.82 2.49 4.95
CA ASP A 30 -5.14 1.95 5.25
C ASP A 30 -5.95 1.74 3.95
N ALA A 31 -5.83 2.63 2.95
CA ALA A 31 -6.46 2.42 1.65
C ALA A 31 -5.93 1.19 0.90
N CYS A 32 -4.66 0.82 1.09
CA CYS A 32 -4.02 -0.32 0.45
C CYS A 32 -4.11 -1.64 1.22
N THR A 33 -4.45 -1.62 2.51
CA THR A 33 -4.39 -2.82 3.38
C THR A 33 -5.71 -3.17 4.06
N ASN A 34 -6.65 -2.22 4.17
CA ASN A 34 -7.93 -2.46 4.82
C ASN A 34 -8.94 -3.10 3.84
N PRO A 35 -9.41 -4.34 4.11
CA PRO A 35 -10.35 -5.04 3.22
C PRO A 35 -11.70 -4.33 3.06
N GLU A 36 -12.07 -3.42 3.98
CA GLU A 36 -13.28 -2.61 3.86
C GLU A 36 -13.09 -1.37 2.96
N ARG A 37 -11.84 -0.92 2.74
CA ARG A 37 -11.52 0.24 1.89
C ARG A 37 -11.03 -0.15 0.50
N ILE A 38 -10.31 -1.25 0.35
CA ILE A 38 -9.78 -1.74 -0.93
C ILE A 38 -10.88 -1.81 -2.02
N PRO A 39 -12.10 -2.31 -1.77
CA PRO A 39 -13.17 -2.39 -2.79
C PRO A 39 -13.58 -1.05 -3.42
N ARG A 40 -13.19 0.09 -2.82
CA ARG A 40 -13.49 1.42 -3.38
C ARG A 40 -12.68 1.74 -4.63
N TRP A 41 -11.54 1.08 -4.83
CA TRP A 41 -10.62 1.35 -5.94
C TRP A 41 -10.00 0.09 -6.56
N PHE A 42 -10.18 -1.08 -5.94
CA PHE A 42 -9.67 -2.36 -6.42
C PHE A 42 -10.65 -3.50 -6.13
N LEU A 43 -10.26 -4.75 -6.43
CA LEU A 43 -11.10 -5.92 -6.18
C LEU A 43 -11.23 -6.23 -4.68
N PRO A 44 -12.40 -6.75 -4.21
CA PRO A 44 -12.53 -7.25 -2.86
C PRO A 44 -11.49 -8.32 -2.54
N VAL A 45 -10.93 -8.24 -1.34
CA VAL A 45 -9.88 -9.15 -0.84
C VAL A 45 -10.37 -9.90 0.39
N SER A 46 -9.98 -11.17 0.52
CA SER A 46 -10.31 -12.03 1.65
C SER A 46 -9.11 -12.89 2.05
N GLY A 47 -9.16 -13.53 3.22
CA GLY A 47 -8.14 -14.45 3.71
C GLY A 47 -7.48 -13.98 5.01
N GLU A 48 -6.26 -14.47 5.25
CA GLU A 48 -5.44 -14.13 6.42
C GLU A 48 -4.50 -12.98 6.07
N LEU A 49 -4.98 -11.74 6.25
CA LEU A 49 -4.27 -10.52 5.86
C LEU A 49 -3.18 -10.13 6.88
N ARG A 50 -2.21 -11.02 7.08
CA ARG A 50 -1.08 -10.86 8.01
C ARG A 50 0.15 -11.55 7.44
N LEU A 51 1.32 -11.26 8.00
CA LEU A 51 2.57 -11.93 7.61
C LEU A 51 2.42 -13.46 7.65
N GLY A 52 2.81 -14.11 6.54
CA GLY A 52 2.69 -15.56 6.31
C GLY A 52 1.28 -16.04 5.96
N GLY A 53 0.27 -15.16 5.99
CA GLY A 53 -1.11 -15.51 5.66
C GLY A 53 -1.38 -15.46 4.15
N ARG A 54 -2.39 -16.23 3.73
CA ARG A 54 -2.86 -16.27 2.34
C ARG A 54 -3.97 -15.26 2.11
N TYR A 55 -3.93 -14.56 0.98
CA TYR A 55 -5.00 -13.68 0.53
C TYR A 55 -5.58 -14.15 -0.81
N GLN A 56 -6.81 -13.71 -1.09
CA GLN A 56 -7.48 -13.93 -2.37
C GLN A 56 -8.23 -12.67 -2.80
N LEU A 57 -7.94 -12.19 -4.00
CA LEU A 57 -8.75 -11.19 -4.70
C LEU A 57 -9.90 -11.92 -5.40
N GLN A 58 -11.12 -11.43 -5.21
CA GLN A 58 -12.32 -12.09 -5.70
C GLN A 58 -12.28 -12.24 -7.23
N GLY A 59 -12.35 -13.49 -7.71
CA GLY A 59 -12.38 -13.81 -9.14
C GLY A 59 -11.06 -13.56 -9.89
N ASN A 60 -9.94 -13.35 -9.17
CA ASN A 60 -8.66 -13.01 -9.77
C ASN A 60 -7.52 -13.78 -9.08
N ALA A 61 -6.44 -13.10 -8.72
CA ALA A 61 -5.25 -13.70 -8.13
C ALA A 61 -5.37 -13.91 -6.62
N GLY A 62 -4.59 -14.86 -6.11
CA GLY A 62 -4.31 -15.01 -4.70
C GLY A 62 -2.82 -14.84 -4.42
N GLY A 63 -2.41 -15.08 -3.18
CA GLY A 63 -0.99 -15.15 -2.85
C GLY A 63 -0.75 -15.23 -1.36
N THR A 64 0.52 -15.07 -0.98
CA THR A 64 1.00 -15.10 0.40
C THR A 64 1.69 -13.79 0.73
N ILE A 65 1.38 -13.22 1.89
CA ILE A 65 2.07 -12.02 2.39
C ILE A 65 3.42 -12.45 2.97
N GLU A 66 4.51 -12.11 2.28
CA GLU A 66 5.87 -12.53 2.61
C GLU A 66 6.61 -11.50 3.48
N ARG A 67 6.24 -10.22 3.39
CA ARG A 67 6.78 -9.14 4.21
C ARG A 67 5.66 -8.19 4.60
N CYS A 68 5.70 -7.68 5.83
CA CYS A 68 4.73 -6.72 6.33
C CYS A 68 5.40 -5.76 7.30
N GLU A 69 5.54 -4.49 6.92
CA GLU A 69 6.17 -3.44 7.72
C GLU A 69 5.26 -2.20 7.77
N PRO A 70 4.16 -2.22 8.53
CA PRO A 70 3.26 -1.08 8.62
C PRO A 70 3.97 0.15 9.22
N PRO A 71 3.67 1.37 8.74
CA PRO A 71 2.90 1.71 7.53
C PRO A 71 3.79 1.87 6.28
N ARG A 72 5.02 1.36 6.29
CA ARG A 72 6.04 1.62 5.26
C ARG A 72 5.92 0.73 4.03
N GLY A 73 5.37 -0.47 4.13
CA GLY A 73 5.28 -1.36 2.98
C GLY A 73 4.92 -2.80 3.28
N PHE A 74 4.65 -3.55 2.21
CA PHE A 74 4.48 -5.00 2.25
C PHE A 74 5.00 -5.63 0.95
N GLY A 75 5.32 -6.91 1.02
CA GLY A 75 5.66 -7.75 -0.13
C GLY A 75 4.83 -9.01 -0.12
N ALA A 76 4.33 -9.43 -1.28
CA ALA A 76 3.48 -10.61 -1.40
C ALA A 76 3.68 -11.31 -2.74
N THR A 77 3.39 -12.61 -2.80
CA THR A 77 3.23 -13.31 -4.08
C THR A 77 1.95 -12.87 -4.77
N TRP A 78 1.90 -13.00 -6.09
CA TRP A 78 0.72 -12.86 -6.93
C TRP A 78 0.61 -14.11 -7.80
N GLU A 79 -0.30 -14.99 -7.41
CA GLU A 79 -0.56 -16.31 -7.98
C GLU A 79 -1.81 -16.25 -8.86
N TYR A 80 -1.64 -16.41 -10.16
CA TYR A 80 -2.73 -16.33 -11.14
C TYR A 80 -2.49 -17.30 -12.30
N ASP A 81 -3.51 -18.09 -12.64
CA ASP A 81 -3.49 -19.03 -13.75
C ASP A 81 -2.23 -19.94 -13.77
N GLY A 82 -1.89 -20.49 -12.59
CA GLY A 82 -0.71 -21.35 -12.41
C GLY A 82 0.64 -20.64 -12.39
N ASN A 83 0.69 -19.33 -12.63
CA ASN A 83 1.90 -18.53 -12.62
C ASN A 83 2.08 -17.82 -11.27
N VAL A 84 3.33 -17.61 -10.88
CA VAL A 84 3.71 -16.87 -9.66
C VAL A 84 4.55 -15.67 -10.03
N SER A 85 4.15 -14.51 -9.53
CA SER A 85 4.94 -13.27 -9.54
C SER A 85 4.97 -12.67 -8.14
N TRP A 86 5.61 -11.52 -7.98
CA TRP A 86 5.72 -10.82 -6.69
C TRP A 86 5.29 -9.37 -6.85
N ILE A 87 4.62 -8.86 -5.83
CA ILE A 87 4.22 -7.47 -5.69
C ILE A 87 4.85 -6.86 -4.43
N GLU A 88 5.16 -5.58 -4.51
CA GLU A 88 5.69 -4.82 -3.39
C GLU A 88 5.10 -3.41 -3.36
N LEU A 89 4.61 -3.02 -2.17
CA LEU A 89 4.21 -1.66 -1.86
C LEU A 89 5.28 -1.01 -0.99
N ARG A 90 5.69 0.21 -1.35
CA ARG A 90 6.53 1.08 -0.52
C ARG A 90 5.86 2.43 -0.36
N LEU A 91 5.77 2.89 0.88
CA LEU A 91 5.24 4.19 1.26
C LEU A 91 6.34 4.99 1.97
N ALA A 92 6.41 6.27 1.63
CA ALA A 92 7.33 7.21 2.24
C ALA A 92 6.70 8.61 2.19
N GLU A 93 6.90 9.36 3.27
CA GLU A 93 6.60 10.78 3.33
C GLU A 93 7.42 11.53 2.28
N VAL A 94 6.80 12.49 1.60
CA VAL A 94 7.50 13.41 0.72
C VAL A 94 7.82 14.66 1.53
N GLY A 95 9.09 14.85 1.88
CA GLY A 95 9.50 16.05 2.61
C GLY A 95 9.20 17.31 1.80
N GLY A 96 8.56 18.30 2.43
CA GLY A 96 8.57 19.67 1.94
C GLY A 96 10.00 20.21 2.04
N GLY A 97 10.63 20.51 0.91
CA GLY A 97 11.88 21.26 0.92
C GLY A 97 11.65 22.65 1.56
N PRO A 98 12.64 23.24 2.26
CA PRO A 98 12.52 24.62 2.69
C PRO A 98 12.68 25.52 1.45
N GLY A 99 11.55 26.04 0.95
CA GLY A 99 11.50 26.97 -0.16
C GLY A 99 10.38 27.98 0.04
N GLU A 100 10.77 29.13 0.60
CA GLU A 100 10.25 30.47 0.32
C GLU A 100 8.73 30.71 0.41
N GLY A 101 8.31 31.49 1.41
CA GLY A 101 6.93 31.87 1.62
C GLY A 101 6.34 32.78 0.51
N GLY A 102 5.08 32.53 0.18
CA GLY A 102 4.12 33.47 -0.38
C GLY A 102 2.78 33.29 0.34
N PRO A 103 1.96 34.35 0.54
CA PRO A 103 0.93 34.37 1.57
C PRO A 103 -0.45 33.87 1.08
N ASP A 104 -1.12 33.13 1.97
CA ASP A 104 -2.55 32.76 2.02
C ASP A 104 -3.09 31.98 0.80
N ASP A 105 -4.01 31.03 0.89
CA ASP A 105 -5.15 30.83 1.77
C ASP A 105 -5.64 29.36 1.74
N GLY A 106 -6.04 28.82 2.89
CA GLY A 106 -6.78 27.54 2.91
C GLY A 106 -6.55 26.71 4.16
N GLY A 107 -6.92 27.23 5.33
CA GLY A 107 -6.96 26.42 6.54
C GLY A 107 -7.90 25.22 6.37
N VAL A 108 -7.48 24.05 6.86
CA VAL A 108 -8.43 23.09 7.42
C VAL A 108 -7.97 22.69 8.81
N HIS A 109 -8.67 23.24 9.80
CA HIS A 109 -8.69 22.67 11.14
C HIS A 109 -9.49 21.36 11.06
N GLY A 110 -8.79 20.23 11.14
CA GLY A 110 -9.38 18.90 11.29
C GLY A 110 -9.02 18.31 12.65
N SER A 111 -9.71 18.74 13.71
CA SER A 111 -9.66 18.05 14.99
C SER A 111 -10.33 16.67 14.85
N GLY A 112 -9.54 15.62 14.71
CA GLY A 112 -10.02 14.24 14.66
C GLY A 112 -9.23 13.35 15.61
N ARG A 113 -9.70 13.21 16.86
CA ARG A 113 -9.24 12.12 17.74
C ARG A 113 -9.79 10.81 17.18
N GLY A 114 -8.93 10.03 16.50
CA GLY A 114 -9.27 8.75 15.87
C GLY A 114 -8.31 7.64 16.29
N ARG A 115 -8.66 7.00 17.40
CA ARG A 115 -8.33 5.64 17.90
C ARG A 115 -7.33 4.80 17.08
N GLY A 116 -6.35 4.26 17.80
CA GLY A 116 -5.14 3.63 17.27
C GLY A 116 -5.33 2.48 16.27
N CYS A 117 -4.41 2.44 15.32
CA CYS A 117 -4.21 1.35 14.38
C CYS A 117 -2.77 0.83 14.51
N GLY A 118 -2.53 0.06 15.56
CA GLY A 118 -1.55 -1.03 15.47
C GLY A 118 -2.25 -2.21 14.82
N ARG A 119 -2.35 -2.23 13.50
CA ARG A 119 -2.87 -3.37 12.74
C ARG A 119 -1.96 -3.60 11.56
N GLY A 120 -1.67 -4.87 11.30
CA GLY A 120 -0.67 -5.34 10.36
C GLY A 120 -1.08 -5.07 8.91
N CYS A 121 -0.85 -6.04 8.04
CA CYS A 121 -1.30 -5.97 6.64
C CYS A 121 -2.81 -6.25 6.47
N GLY A 122 -3.62 -5.98 7.50
CA GLY A 122 -5.06 -6.27 7.57
C GLY A 122 -5.70 -5.86 8.87
#